data_AF-A0A8I6AIL1-F1
#
_entry.id   AF-A0A8I6AIL1-F1
#
_cell.length_a   1.000
_cell.length_b   1.000
_cell.length_c   1.000
_cell.angle_alpha   90.00
_cell.angle_beta   90.00
_cell.angle_gamma   90.00
#
_symmetry.space_group_name_H-M   'P 1'
#
loop_
_entity.id
_entity.type
_entity.pdbx_description
1 polymer ?
#
loop_
_entity_poly.entity_id
_entity_poly.type
_entity_poly.pdbx_seq_one_letter_code
_entity_poly.pdbx_strand_id
1 'polypeptide(L)'
;MHWHRQAPGKSLERVGFIRDKLRHHTTEYAASVKERFIISRDDSKNTVYLQMSRLRTEDTAMYYCARERHNVDGSVSPTKTSFKRCSEAAVSSQNQQGALETRCSPKRNREWL
;
A
#
# COMPACT_ATOMS: atom_id res chain seq x y z
N MET A 1 4.54 -6.91 -0.72
CA MET A 1 3.43 -6.24 -0.01
C MET A 1 2.74 -5.32 -0.97
N HIS A 2 1.42 -5.42 -1.09
CA HIS A 2 0.63 -4.62 -2.02
C HIS A 2 -0.16 -3.57 -1.26
N TRP A 3 -0.16 -2.35 -1.80
CA TRP A 3 -0.92 -1.24 -1.28
C TRP A 3 -2.14 -1.01 -2.16
N HIS A 4 -3.27 -0.82 -1.51
CA HIS A 4 -4.54 -0.52 -2.13
C HIS A 4 -5.18 0.65 -1.42
N ARG A 5 -6.09 1.33 -2.10
CA ARG A 5 -6.90 2.39 -1.50
C ARG A 5 -8.35 2.25 -1.91
N GLN A 6 -9.23 2.74 -1.07
CA GLN A 6 -10.65 2.80 -1.36
C GLN A 6 -11.19 4.18 -0.94
N ALA A 7 -11.58 4.97 -1.93
CA ALA A 7 -12.32 6.20 -1.69
C ALA A 7 -13.79 5.88 -1.39
N PRO A 8 -14.51 6.74 -0.64
CA PRO A 8 -15.93 6.57 -0.39
C PRO A 8 -16.72 6.37 -1.70
N GLY A 9 -17.54 5.32 -1.76
CA GLY A 9 -18.34 4.99 -2.94
C GLY A 9 -17.57 4.40 -4.14
N LYS A 10 -16.26 4.17 -4.04
CA LYS A 10 -15.44 3.57 -5.11
C LYS A 10 -15.02 2.14 -4.79
N SER A 11 -14.64 1.41 -5.84
CA SER A 11 -13.99 0.10 -5.72
C SER A 11 -12.56 0.24 -5.20
N LEU A 12 -11.97 -0.90 -4.81
CA LEU A 12 -10.59 -0.96 -4.36
C LEU A 12 -9.62 -0.75 -5.54
N GLU A 13 -8.71 0.21 -5.41
CA GLU A 13 -7.71 0.56 -6.42
C GLU A 13 -6.31 0.12 -5.96
N ARG A 14 -5.51 -0.47 -6.85
CA ARG A 14 -4.10 -0.76 -6.58
C ARG A 14 -3.30 0.54 -6.61
N VAL A 15 -2.52 0.79 -5.56
CA VAL A 15 -1.61 1.95 -5.44
C VAL A 15 -0.21 1.57 -5.91
N GLY A 16 0.24 0.36 -5.56
CA GLY A 16 1.57 -0.12 -5.90
C GLY A 16 1.97 -1.29 -5.00
N PHE A 17 3.19 -1.77 -5.16
CA PHE A 17 3.73 -2.81 -4.29
C PHE A 17 5.24 -2.72 -4.18
N ILE A 18 5.76 -3.44 -3.18
CA ILE A 18 7.18 -3.70 -2.99
C ILE A 18 7.42 -5.20 -2.83
N ARG A 19 8.42 -5.72 -3.53
CA ARG A 19 8.80 -7.14 -3.47
C ARG A 19 9.70 -7.45 -2.26
N ASP A 20 9.95 -8.73 -2.06
CA ASP A 20 10.90 -9.27 -1.08
C ASP A 20 12.36 -8.91 -1.41
N LYS A 21 13.25 -9.29 -0.49
CA LYS A 21 14.69 -9.08 -0.60
C LYS A 21 15.30 -9.85 -1.77
N LEU A 22 14.80 -11.06 -2.04
CA LEU A 22 15.27 -11.90 -3.14
C LEU A 22 15.05 -11.22 -4.50
N ARG A 23 13.97 -10.44 -4.63
CA ARG A 23 13.66 -9.63 -5.82
C ARG A 23 14.11 -8.18 -5.68
N HIS A 24 15.17 -7.95 -4.90
CA HIS A 24 15.85 -6.67 -4.72
C HIS A 24 14.93 -5.52 -4.30
N HIS A 25 13.87 -5.83 -3.54
CA HIS A 25 12.89 -4.82 -3.10
C HIS A 25 12.31 -3.98 -4.25
N THR A 26 12.22 -4.57 -5.44
CA THR A 26 11.68 -3.87 -6.62
C THR A 26 10.27 -3.35 -6.32
N THR A 27 10.01 -2.11 -6.73
CA THR A 27 8.74 -1.42 -6.52
C THR A 27 8.03 -1.16 -7.84
N GLU A 28 6.72 -1.12 -7.77
CA GLU A 28 5.86 -0.72 -8.88
C GLU A 28 4.74 0.15 -8.35
N TYR A 29 4.35 1.15 -9.14
CA TYR A 29 3.37 2.16 -8.76
C TYR A 29 2.28 2.26 -9.80
N ALA A 30 1.05 2.53 -9.36
CA ALA A 30 0.01 2.98 -10.26
C ALA A 30 0.38 4.35 -10.85
N ALA A 31 0.01 4.56 -12.11
CA ALA A 31 0.31 5.80 -12.83
C ALA A 31 -0.20 7.06 -12.09
N SER A 32 -1.33 6.95 -11.40
CA SER A 32 -1.96 8.04 -10.64
C SER A 32 -1.10 8.59 -9.50
N VAL A 33 -0.19 7.78 -8.94
CA VAL A 33 0.62 8.12 -7.76
C VAL A 33 2.12 8.11 -8.03
N LYS A 34 2.54 7.71 -9.24
CA LYS A 34 3.94 7.70 -9.66
C LYS A 34 4.57 9.08 -9.45
N GLU A 35 5.84 9.10 -9.05
CA GLU A 35 6.61 10.30 -8.68
C GLU A 35 6.14 11.02 -7.40
N ARG A 36 5.01 10.66 -6.80
CA ARG A 36 4.46 11.33 -5.60
C ARG A 36 4.55 10.46 -4.36
N PHE A 37 4.33 9.16 -4.53
CA PHE A 37 4.37 8.22 -3.43
C PHE A 37 5.67 7.42 -3.45
N ILE A 38 6.14 7.05 -2.26
CA ILE A 38 7.35 6.25 -2.07
C ILE A 38 6.96 5.04 -1.22
N ILE A 39 7.15 3.84 -1.74
CA ILE A 39 7.02 2.60 -0.99
C ILE A 39 8.40 2.17 -0.55
N SER A 40 8.57 1.94 0.75
CA SER A 40 9.82 1.44 1.33
C SER A 40 9.52 0.34 2.34
N ARG A 41 10.53 -0.42 2.76
CA ARG A 41 10.38 -1.47 3.76
C ARG A 41 11.61 -1.55 4.65
N ASP A 42 11.36 -1.88 5.91
CA ASP A 42 12.38 -2.16 6.92
C ASP A 42 12.21 -3.62 7.36
N ASP A 43 13.10 -4.48 6.86
CA ASP A 43 13.08 -5.91 7.14
C ASP A 43 13.40 -6.22 8.60
N SER A 44 14.21 -5.38 9.26
CA SER A 44 14.52 -5.55 10.69
C SER A 44 13.31 -5.30 11.57
N LYS A 45 12.40 -4.41 11.13
CA LYS A 45 11.15 -4.08 11.82
C LYS A 45 9.94 -4.82 11.29
N ASN A 46 10.09 -5.69 10.29
CA ASN A 46 8.97 -6.36 9.65
C ASN A 46 7.84 -5.36 9.28
N THR A 47 8.22 -4.24 8.65
CA THR A 47 7.28 -3.15 8.37
C THR A 47 7.51 -2.57 6.99
N VAL A 48 6.43 -2.32 6.27
CA VAL A 48 6.41 -1.64 4.97
C VAL A 48 5.76 -0.29 5.15
N TYR A 49 6.32 0.72 4.51
CA TYR A 49 5.87 2.10 4.57
C TYR A 49 5.41 2.54 3.19
N LEU A 50 4.38 3.39 3.17
CA LEU A 50 3.94 4.14 2.01
C LEU A 50 3.92 5.60 2.42
N GLN A 51 4.90 6.35 1.92
CA GLN A 51 5.02 7.78 2.08
C GLN A 51 4.28 8.47 0.93
N MET A 52 3.46 9.45 1.26
CA MET A 52 2.57 10.13 0.33
C MET A 52 2.93 11.61 0.31
N SER A 53 3.76 11.99 -0.65
CA SER A 53 4.11 13.40 -0.87
C SER A 53 3.11 14.03 -1.84
N ARG A 54 2.77 15.30 -1.65
CA ARG A 54 1.88 16.05 -2.56
C ARG A 54 0.55 15.32 -2.77
N LEU A 55 -0.11 14.96 -1.66
CA LEU A 55 -1.46 14.41 -1.66
C LEU A 55 -2.40 15.36 -2.41
N ARG A 56 -3.23 14.79 -3.29
CA ARG A 56 -4.29 15.49 -4.00
C ARG A 56 -5.64 15.05 -3.46
N THR A 57 -6.68 15.81 -3.78
CA THR A 57 -8.06 15.46 -3.40
C THR A 57 -8.42 14.05 -3.85
N GLU A 58 -7.96 13.62 -5.02
CA GLU A 58 -8.23 12.27 -5.58
C GLU A 58 -7.53 11.14 -4.82
N ASP A 59 -6.51 11.46 -4.02
CA ASP A 59 -5.83 10.47 -3.18
C ASP A 59 -6.54 10.23 -1.85
N THR A 60 -7.59 11.00 -1.56
CA THR A 60 -8.36 10.91 -0.33
C THR A 60 -9.10 9.57 -0.25
N ALA A 61 -8.61 8.69 0.62
CA ALA A 61 -9.09 7.32 0.69
C ALA A 61 -8.64 6.63 1.99
N MET A 62 -9.30 5.52 2.30
CA MET A 62 -8.77 4.55 3.25
C MET A 62 -7.72 3.69 2.54
N TYR A 63 -6.51 3.61 3.09
CA TYR A 63 -5.44 2.78 2.56
C TYR A 63 -5.38 1.44 3.28
N TYR A 64 -5.13 0.40 2.48
CA TYR A 64 -5.03 -0.98 2.90
C TYR A 64 -3.73 -1.58 2.40
N CYS A 65 -3.12 -2.42 3.22
CA CYS A 65 -2.08 -3.32 2.76
C CYS A 65 -2.63 -4.73 2.61
N ALA A 66 -2.09 -5.47 1.65
CA ALA A 66 -2.46 -6.86 1.42
C ALA A 66 -1.27 -7.70 0.98
N ARG A 67 -1.35 -8.97 1.37
CA ARG A 67 -0.57 -10.02 0.73
C ARG A 67 -1.46 -10.68 -0.30
N GLU A 68 -1.25 -10.32 -1.56
CA GLU A 68 -1.97 -10.94 -2.67
C GLU A 68 -1.64 -12.42 -2.73
N ARG A 69 -2.69 -13.23 -2.74
CA ARG A 69 -2.60 -14.66 -3.05
C ARG A 69 -3.03 -14.82 -4.49
N HIS A 70 -2.32 -15.65 -5.24
CA HIS A 70 -2.66 -15.91 -6.63
C HIS A 70 -3.35 -17.28 -6.76
N ASN A 71 -4.26 -17.39 -7.72
CA ASN A 71 -4.80 -18.67 -8.18
C ASN A 71 -3.74 -19.42 -9.01
N VAL A 72 -4.05 -20.66 -9.39
CA VAL A 72 -3.13 -21.50 -10.18
C VAL A 72 -2.83 -20.86 -11.56
N ASP A 73 -3.81 -20.14 -12.12
CA ASP A 73 -3.67 -19.39 -13.37
C ASP A 73 -2.86 -18.07 -13.22
N GLY A 74 -2.37 -17.76 -12.00
CA GLY A 74 -1.63 -16.54 -11.71
C GLY A 74 -2.49 -15.30 -11.45
N SER A 75 -3.83 -15.38 -11.56
CA SER A 75 -4.72 -14.27 -11.23
C SER A 75 -4.74 -14.00 -9.72
N VAL A 76 -4.89 -12.74 -9.31
CA VAL A 76 -5.04 -12.42 -7.87
C VAL A 76 -6.37 -12.97 -7.37
N SER A 77 -6.31 -13.78 -6.32
CA SER A 77 -7.46 -14.43 -5.68
C SER A 77 -8.04 -13.52 -4.59
N PRO A 78 -9.21 -12.88 -4.82
CA PRO A 78 -9.77 -11.94 -3.85
C PRO A 78 -10.22 -12.63 -2.57
N THR A 79 -10.70 -13.87 -2.66
CA THR A 79 -11.20 -14.66 -1.53
C THR A 79 -10.08 -15.17 -0.62
N LYS A 80 -8.86 -15.34 -1.15
CA LYS A 80 -7.68 -15.75 -0.39
C LYS A 80 -6.81 -14.59 0.08
N THR A 81 -7.06 -13.38 -0.45
CA THR A 81 -6.28 -12.18 -0.13
C THR A 81 -6.95 -11.43 1.02
N SER A 82 -6.24 -11.28 2.14
CA SER A 82 -6.71 -10.49 3.27
C SER A 82 -6.14 -9.07 3.22
N PHE A 83 -7.03 -8.08 3.32
CA PHE A 83 -6.68 -6.67 3.39
C PHE A 83 -6.66 -6.21 4.84
N LYS A 84 -5.58 -5.54 5.24
CA LYS A 84 -5.47 -4.89 6.54
C LYS A 84 -5.60 -3.39 6.35
N ARG A 85 -6.52 -2.78 7.10
CA ARG A 85 -6.66 -1.32 7.18
C ARG A 85 -5.38 -0.72 7.80
N CYS A 86 -4.86 0.33 7.16
CA CYS A 86 -3.64 1.01 7.58
C CYS A 86 -3.95 2.39 8.14
N SER A 87 -4.26 3.36 7.27
CA SER A 87 -4.67 4.70 7.68
C SER A 87 -5.53 5.35 6.60
N GLU A 88 -6.28 6.36 7.00
CA GLU A 88 -6.90 7.30 6.07
C GLU A 88 -5.85 8.33 5.66
N ALA A 89 -5.75 8.61 4.36
CA ALA A 89 -5.03 9.78 3.87
C ALA A 89 -6.06 10.74 3.30
N ALA A 90 -6.03 11.98 3.76
CA ALA A 90 -6.90 13.07 3.31
C ALA A 90 -6.07 14.36 3.28
N VAL A 91 -6.33 15.22 2.28
CA VAL A 91 -5.75 16.56 2.26
C VAL A 91 -6.43 17.37 3.36
N SER A 92 -5.68 17.72 4.40
CA SER A 92 -6.21 18.60 5.45
C SER A 92 -6.42 20.00 4.90
N SER A 93 -7.65 20.49 4.97
CA SER A 93 -8.00 21.87 4.58
C SER A 93 -7.28 22.93 5.42
N GLN A 94 -6.81 22.56 6.61
CA GLN A 94 -6.27 23.53 7.56
C GLN A 94 -4.80 23.86 7.31
N ASN A 95 -3.97 22.90 6.89
CA ASN A 95 -2.52 23.11 6.71
C ASN A 95 -1.93 22.53 5.42
N GLN A 96 -2.72 21.94 4.52
CA GLN A 96 -2.23 21.14 3.38
C GLN A 96 -1.26 19.98 3.75
N GLN A 97 -0.96 19.79 5.04
CA GLN A 97 -0.30 18.60 5.59
C GLN A 97 -1.35 17.54 5.92
N GLY A 98 -1.48 16.54 5.04
CA GLY A 98 -2.18 15.29 5.33
C GLY A 98 -1.27 14.29 6.06
N ALA A 99 -1.80 13.12 6.43
CA ALA A 99 -0.98 12.01 6.93
C ALA A 99 0.03 11.59 5.84
N LEU A 100 1.28 12.01 5.98
CA LEU A 100 2.32 11.85 4.97
C LEU A 100 2.88 10.42 4.88
N GLU A 101 2.51 9.55 5.81
CA GLU A 101 3.03 8.19 5.88
C GLU A 101 1.99 7.22 6.43
N THR A 102 1.91 6.04 5.83
CA THR A 102 1.18 4.90 6.36
C THR A 102 2.07 3.67 6.43
N ARG A 103 1.82 2.80 7.40
CA ARG A 103 2.66 1.63 7.66
C ARG A 103 1.85 0.35 7.76
N CYS A 104 2.46 -0.74 7.34
CA CYS A 104 1.90 -2.08 7.42
C CYS A 104 2.92 -3.05 8.00
N SER A 105 2.60 -3.59 9.17
CA SER A 105 3.36 -4.64 9.84
C SER A 105 2.52 -5.93 9.85
N PRO A 106 2.88 -6.95 9.05
CA PRO A 106 2.21 -8.24 9.06
C PRO A 106 2.34 -8.95 10.40
N LYS A 107 1.25 -9.58 10.84
CA LYS A 107 1.18 -10.23 12.16
C LYS A 107 2.10 -11.45 12.33
N ARG A 108 2.64 -12.05 11.26
CA ARG A 108 3.51 -13.24 11.33
C ARG A 108 4.90 -12.96 10.79
N ASN A 109 5.90 -13.13 11.64
CA ASN A 109 7.33 -12.93 11.34
C ASN A 109 7.92 -13.90 10.31
N ARG A 110 7.28 -15.04 10.00
CA ARG A 110 7.93 -16.15 9.25
C ARG A 110 7.71 -16.19 7.74
N GLU A 111 6.95 -15.26 7.15
CA GLU A 111 6.59 -15.38 5.73
C GLU A 111 7.29 -14.36 4.80
N TRP A 112 8.46 -13.85 5.21
CA TRP A 112 9.21 -12.81 4.51
C TRP A 112 10.41 -13.26 3.68
N LEU A 113 10.71 -14.55 3.66
CA LEU A 113 11.66 -15.14 2.73
C LEU A 113 11.07 -15.12 1.31
#